data_AF-A0A6G0WB76-F1
#
_entry.id   AF-A0A6G0WB76-F1
#
_cell.length_a   1.000
_cell.length_b   1.000
_cell.length_c   1.000
_cell.angle_alpha   90.00
_cell.angle_beta   90.00
_cell.angle_gamma   90.00
#
_symmetry.space_group_name_H-M   'P 1'
#
loop_
_entity.id
_entity.type
_entity.pdbx_description
1 polymer ?
#
loop_
_entity_poly.entity_id
_entity_poly.type
_entity_poly.pdbx_seq_one_letter_code
_entity_poly.pdbx_strand_id
1 'polypeptide(L)'
;MNKVIPAIKATFPSANKRVVLQHDNATPHGSITEAELDAASTDGWKFVLCQQPPNSPDLNVLDLGFFASIQSLQYKSVSRSVDDVISSTLAAFDELSYEKLENVFLTFQAVMRLVLEHGGDNNFALPHLKKAALRRVGALMANVSCPGELV
;
A
#
# COMPACT_ATOMS: atom_id res chain seq x y z
N MET A 1 -11.40 -7.43 -11.19
CA MET A 1 -11.86 -8.33 -10.09
C MET A 1 -11.56 -9.80 -10.30
N ASN A 2 -11.83 -10.36 -11.49
CA ASN A 2 -11.77 -11.81 -11.76
C ASN A 2 -10.41 -12.51 -11.60
N LYS A 3 -9.31 -11.76 -11.43
CA LYS A 3 -7.96 -12.32 -11.14
C LYS A 3 -7.50 -12.01 -9.72
N VAL A 4 -7.74 -10.78 -9.26
CA VAL A 4 -7.23 -10.28 -7.97
C VAL A 4 -7.91 -10.97 -6.77
N ILE A 5 -9.25 -11.05 -6.75
CA ILE A 5 -9.93 -11.70 -5.62
C ILE A 5 -9.57 -13.18 -5.50
N PRO A 6 -9.62 -13.98 -6.58
CA PRO A 6 -9.21 -15.38 -6.48
C PRO A 6 -7.77 -15.55 -5.98
N ALA A 7 -6.84 -14.71 -6.44
CA ALA A 7 -5.46 -14.72 -5.95
C ALA A 7 -5.39 -14.41 -4.45
N ILE A 8 -6.09 -13.36 -3.97
CA ILE A 8 -6.14 -13.02 -2.54
C ILE A 8 -6.69 -14.21 -1.73
N LYS A 9 -7.81 -14.81 -2.13
CA LYS A 9 -8.38 -15.96 -1.41
C LYS A 9 -7.42 -17.15 -1.36
N ALA A 10 -6.59 -17.34 -2.39
CA ALA A 10 -5.65 -18.45 -2.48
C ALA A 10 -4.36 -18.23 -1.67
N THR A 11 -3.87 -16.99 -1.56
CA THR A 11 -2.52 -16.72 -1.03
C THR A 11 -2.50 -15.91 0.27
N PHE A 12 -3.58 -15.21 0.62
CA PHE A 12 -3.56 -14.26 1.74
C PHE A 12 -3.62 -14.98 3.11
N PRO A 13 -2.57 -14.86 3.95
CA PRO A 13 -2.38 -15.74 5.11
C PRO A 13 -3.13 -15.30 6.38
N SER A 14 -4.34 -14.75 6.25
CA SER A 14 -5.04 -14.11 7.38
C SER A 14 -6.16 -14.96 7.98
N ALA A 15 -6.23 -14.98 9.32
CA ALA A 15 -7.40 -15.46 10.06
C ALA A 15 -8.63 -14.53 9.88
N ASN A 16 -8.37 -13.25 9.61
CA ASN A 16 -9.40 -12.25 9.29
C ASN A 16 -9.58 -12.15 7.77
N LYS A 17 -10.73 -12.60 7.29
CA LYS A 17 -11.09 -12.60 5.86
C LYS A 17 -11.79 -11.32 5.40
N ARG A 18 -11.73 -10.24 6.18
CA ARG A 18 -12.19 -8.91 5.74
C ARG A 18 -11.04 -8.16 5.06
N VAL A 19 -11.18 -7.90 3.77
CA VAL A 19 -10.20 -7.20 2.94
C VAL A 19 -10.77 -5.86 2.49
N VAL A 20 -10.01 -4.79 2.70
CA VAL A 20 -10.30 -3.47 2.17
C VAL A 20 -9.46 -3.27 0.93
N LEU A 21 -10.11 -3.13 -0.23
CA LEU A 21 -9.46 -2.79 -1.48
C LEU A 21 -9.44 -1.27 -1.58
N GLN A 22 -8.24 -0.70 -1.57
CA GLN A 22 -8.05 0.73 -1.76
C GLN A 22 -7.63 1.02 -3.21
N HIS A 23 -8.22 2.05 -3.81
CA HIS A 23 -7.81 2.57 -5.12
C HIS A 23 -8.02 4.08 -5.17
N ASP A 24 -7.37 4.72 -6.14
CA ASP A 24 -7.58 6.13 -6.47
C ASP A 24 -8.85 6.31 -7.32
N ASN A 25 -9.28 7.56 -7.48
CA ASN A 25 -10.52 7.89 -8.18
C ASN A 25 -10.34 8.05 -9.70
N ALA A 26 -9.32 7.44 -10.31
CA ALA A 26 -9.17 7.50 -11.76
C ALA A 26 -10.37 6.84 -12.45
N THR A 27 -10.84 7.42 -13.56
CA THR A 27 -12.07 7.03 -14.25
C THR A 27 -12.20 5.52 -14.51
N PRO A 28 -11.15 4.77 -14.91
CA PRO A 28 -11.24 3.32 -15.10
C PRO A 28 -11.56 2.54 -13.82
N HIS A 29 -11.28 3.08 -12.63
CA HIS A 29 -11.55 2.42 -11.35
C HIS A 29 -12.98 2.62 -10.86
N GLY A 30 -13.70 3.62 -11.37
CA GLY A 30 -15.13 3.83 -11.08
C GLY A 30 -16.05 2.71 -11.59
N SER A 31 -15.51 1.74 -12.35
CA SER A 31 -16.28 0.61 -12.85
C SER A 31 -16.47 -0.53 -11.83
N ILE A 32 -15.73 -0.54 -10.71
CA ILE A 32 -15.89 -1.56 -9.68
C ILE A 32 -17.09 -1.19 -8.82
N THR A 33 -18.10 -2.05 -8.78
CA THR A 33 -19.34 -1.80 -8.03
C THR A 33 -19.36 -2.55 -6.70
N GLU A 34 -20.13 -2.05 -5.73
CA GLU A 34 -20.38 -2.76 -4.47
C GLU A 34 -21.01 -4.14 -4.73
N ALA A 35 -21.91 -4.23 -5.71
CA ALA A 35 -22.55 -5.49 -6.09
C ALA A 35 -21.55 -6.57 -6.56
N GLU A 36 -20.49 -6.18 -7.29
CA GLU A 36 -19.43 -7.11 -7.69
C GLU A 36 -18.60 -7.60 -6.49
N LEU A 37 -18.35 -6.72 -5.51
CA LEU A 37 -17.62 -7.08 -4.30
C LEU A 37 -18.46 -7.96 -3.38
N ASP A 38 -19.76 -7.70 -3.27
CA ASP A 38 -20.70 -8.52 -2.53
C ASP A 38 -20.80 -9.92 -3.14
N ALA A 39 -20.94 -10.02 -4.46
CA ALA A 39 -20.95 -11.30 -5.17
C ALA A 39 -19.64 -12.09 -4.97
N ALA A 40 -18.51 -11.41 -4.81
CA ALA A 40 -17.21 -12.03 -4.57
C ALA A 40 -16.93 -12.35 -3.09
N SER A 41 -17.74 -11.79 -2.17
CA SER A 41 -17.64 -11.98 -0.71
C SER A 41 -18.28 -13.29 -0.27
N THR A 42 -17.63 -14.39 -0.65
CA THR A 42 -18.05 -15.77 -0.36
C THR A 42 -17.06 -16.46 0.58
N ASP A 43 -17.44 -17.63 1.12
CA ASP A 43 -16.53 -18.50 1.90
C ASP A 43 -15.95 -17.83 3.16
N GLY A 44 -16.78 -16.97 3.76
CA GLY A 44 -16.43 -16.14 4.92
C GLY A 44 -15.56 -14.93 4.60
N TRP A 45 -15.23 -14.68 3.33
CA TRP A 45 -14.55 -13.46 2.91
C TRP A 45 -15.53 -12.29 2.79
N LYS A 46 -15.05 -11.11 3.17
CA LYS A 46 -15.74 -9.84 2.96
C LYS A 46 -14.78 -8.87 2.28
N PHE A 47 -15.10 -8.49 1.05
CA PHE A 47 -14.37 -7.46 0.32
C PHE A 47 -15.18 -6.16 0.37
N VAL A 48 -14.50 -5.07 0.69
CA VAL A 48 -15.07 -3.73 0.64
C VAL A 48 -14.14 -2.79 -0.11
N LEU A 49 -14.72 -1.80 -0.78
CA LEU A 49 -13.96 -0.77 -1.48
C LEU A 49 -13.74 0.42 -0.55
N CYS A 50 -12.55 1.00 -0.60
CA CYS A 50 -12.26 2.28 0.01
C CYS A 50 -11.63 3.19 -1.04
N GLN A 51 -12.34 4.25 -1.39
CA GLN A 51 -11.82 5.27 -2.29
C GLN A 51 -10.90 6.20 -1.52
N GLN A 52 -9.75 6.48 -2.11
CA GLN A 52 -8.82 7.47 -1.61
C GLN A 52 -9.38 8.89 -1.79
N PRO A 53 -9.07 9.84 -0.89
CA PRO A 53 -9.39 11.25 -1.10
C PRO A 53 -8.76 11.79 -2.41
N PRO A 54 -9.45 12.69 -3.15
CA PRO A 54 -8.91 13.28 -4.37
C PRO A 54 -7.59 14.03 -4.12
N ASN A 55 -6.65 13.93 -5.07
CA ASN A 55 -5.35 14.62 -5.04
C ASN A 55 -4.46 14.31 -3.82
N SER A 56 -4.60 13.13 -3.21
CA SER A 56 -3.85 12.74 -2.01
C SER A 56 -2.91 11.55 -2.26
N PRO A 57 -1.97 11.58 -3.22
CA PRO A 57 -1.12 10.42 -3.55
C PRO A 57 -0.32 9.86 -2.35
N ASP A 58 -0.10 10.69 -1.34
CA ASP A 58 0.47 10.34 -0.03
C ASP A 58 -0.41 9.35 0.78
N LEU A 59 -1.72 9.32 0.46
CA LEU A 59 -2.70 8.36 0.95
C LEU A 59 -2.88 7.14 0.05
N ASN A 60 -1.98 6.88 -0.91
CA ASN A 60 -1.87 5.59 -1.60
C ASN A 60 -0.52 4.94 -1.28
N VAL A 61 -0.53 3.78 -0.63
CA VAL A 61 0.72 3.06 -0.28
C VAL A 61 1.55 2.68 -1.52
N LEU A 62 0.89 2.48 -2.67
CA LEU A 62 1.55 2.14 -3.92
C LEU A 62 2.40 3.31 -4.42
N ASP A 63 1.80 4.49 -4.48
CA ASP A 63 2.44 5.73 -4.92
C ASP A 63 3.45 6.26 -3.89
N LEU A 64 3.08 6.21 -2.60
CA LEU A 64 3.87 6.75 -1.50
C LEU A 64 5.27 6.14 -1.42
N GLY A 65 5.42 4.85 -1.75
CA GLY A 65 6.74 4.22 -1.63
C GLY A 65 6.92 2.83 -2.22
N PHE A 66 5.85 2.09 -2.55
CA PHE A 66 6.01 0.77 -3.16
C PHE A 66 6.63 0.87 -4.55
N PHE A 67 6.07 1.68 -5.44
CA PHE A 67 6.58 1.85 -6.80
C PHE A 67 8.00 2.42 -6.80
N ALA A 68 8.27 3.42 -5.96
CA ALA A 68 9.62 3.96 -5.79
C ALA A 68 10.63 2.89 -5.32
N SER A 69 10.20 1.95 -4.46
CA SER A 69 11.04 0.85 -4.00
C SER A 69 11.38 -0.13 -5.12
N ILE A 70 10.38 -0.55 -5.90
CA ILE A 70 10.58 -1.42 -7.08
C ILE A 70 11.49 -0.73 -8.10
N GLN A 71 11.19 0.53 -8.41
CA GLN A 71 11.94 1.31 -9.38
C GLN A 71 13.41 1.48 -8.98
N SER A 72 13.70 1.66 -7.68
CA SER A 72 15.07 1.74 -7.17
C SER A 72 15.89 0.45 -7.39
N LEU A 73 15.23 -0.70 -7.41
CA LEU A 73 15.85 -1.99 -7.72
C LEU A 73 15.99 -2.17 -9.23
N GLN A 74 14.92 -1.88 -9.98
CA GLN A 74 14.91 -1.93 -11.43
C GLN A 74 16.02 -1.09 -12.07
N TYR A 75 16.31 0.11 -11.53
CA TYR A 75 17.38 0.99 -12.03
C TYR A 75 18.79 0.41 -11.91
N LYS A 76 18.99 -0.68 -11.17
CA LYS A 76 20.27 -1.40 -11.11
C LYS A 76 20.47 -2.32 -12.33
N SER A 77 19.44 -2.52 -13.15
CA SER A 77 19.46 -3.34 -14.35
C SER A 77 19.42 -2.48 -15.62
N VAL A 78 20.07 -2.94 -16.68
CA VAL A 78 20.03 -2.27 -17.98
C VAL A 78 18.90 -2.88 -18.81
N SER A 79 17.92 -2.08 -19.17
CA SER A 79 16.82 -2.48 -20.05
C SER A 79 16.93 -1.78 -21.40
N ARG A 80 16.84 -2.53 -22.51
CA ARG A 80 16.90 -1.99 -23.88
C ARG A 80 15.62 -2.27 -24.68
N SER A 81 14.71 -3.05 -24.11
CA SER A 81 13.43 -3.40 -24.68
C SER A 81 12.33 -3.38 -23.63
N VAL A 82 11.07 -3.44 -24.06
CA VAL A 82 9.92 -3.58 -23.17
C VAL A 82 10.00 -4.89 -22.38
N ASP A 83 10.44 -5.97 -23.01
CA ASP A 83 10.60 -7.28 -22.35
C ASP A 83 11.66 -7.24 -21.25
N ASP A 84 12.75 -6.48 -21.45
CA ASP A 84 13.76 -6.27 -20.41
C ASP A 84 13.19 -5.49 -19.23
N VAL A 85 12.33 -4.50 -19.49
CA VAL A 85 11.67 -3.71 -18.43
C VAL A 85 10.72 -4.60 -17.63
N ILE A 86 9.91 -5.42 -18.30
CA ILE A 86 9.01 -6.39 -17.64
C ILE A 86 9.82 -7.35 -16.77
N SER A 87 10.88 -7.96 -17.34
CA SER A 87 11.72 -8.93 -16.64
C SER A 87 12.42 -8.31 -15.43
N SER A 88 12.95 -7.09 -15.59
CA SER A 88 13.63 -6.36 -14.51
C SER A 88 12.65 -5.93 -13.41
N THR A 89 11.42 -5.58 -13.78
CA THR A 89 10.36 -5.22 -12.81
C THR A 89 9.91 -6.44 -12.01
N LEU A 90 9.73 -7.60 -12.65
CA LEU A 90 9.40 -8.84 -11.96
C LEU A 90 10.53 -9.28 -11.02
N ALA A 91 11.79 -9.23 -11.47
CA ALA A 91 12.93 -9.52 -10.63
C ALA A 91 13.02 -8.57 -9.42
N ALA A 92 12.76 -7.27 -9.63
CA ALA A 92 12.70 -6.29 -8.55
C ALA A 92 11.56 -6.57 -7.56
N PHE A 93 10.41 -7.05 -8.04
CA PHE A 93 9.29 -7.47 -7.19
C PHE A 93 9.68 -8.66 -6.30
N ASP A 94 10.35 -9.66 -6.88
CA ASP A 94 10.81 -10.83 -6.14
C ASP A 94 11.97 -10.51 -5.17
N GLU A 95 12.84 -9.56 -5.51
CA GLU A 95 13.94 -9.11 -4.65
C GLU A 95 13.46 -8.20 -3.50
N LEU A 96 12.30 -7.54 -3.65
CA LEU A 96 11.83 -6.56 -2.68
C LEU A 96 11.61 -7.20 -1.30
N SER A 97 12.39 -6.77 -0.31
CA SER A 97 12.29 -7.32 1.03
C SER A 97 11.00 -6.90 1.75
N TYR A 98 10.45 -7.82 2.55
CA TYR A 98 9.30 -7.53 3.42
C TYR A 98 9.58 -6.35 4.37
N GLU A 99 10.83 -6.18 4.82
CA GLU A 99 11.22 -5.05 5.67
C GLU A 99 11.07 -3.71 4.96
N LYS A 100 11.32 -3.65 3.65
CA LYS A 100 11.10 -2.43 2.86
C LYS A 100 9.61 -2.11 2.80
N LEU A 101 8.76 -3.11 2.55
CA LEU A 101 7.31 -2.96 2.56
C LEU A 101 6.79 -2.49 3.93
N GLU A 102 7.23 -3.12 5.01
CA GLU A 102 6.89 -2.72 6.38
C GLU A 102 7.26 -1.24 6.63
N ASN A 103 8.43 -0.80 6.17
CA ASN A 103 8.84 0.60 6.27
C ASN A 103 7.92 1.56 5.50
N VAL A 104 7.39 1.15 4.34
CA VAL A 104 6.42 1.96 3.56
C VAL A 104 5.10 2.05 4.34
N PHE A 105 4.57 0.95 4.85
CA PHE A 105 3.34 0.95 5.66
C PHE A 105 3.45 1.78 6.94
N LEU A 106 4.59 1.75 7.64
CA LEU A 106 4.81 2.62 8.80
C LEU A 106 4.87 4.10 8.40
N THR A 107 5.41 4.42 7.22
CA THR A 107 5.39 5.79 6.70
C THR A 107 3.96 6.22 6.38
N PHE A 108 3.20 5.33 5.74
CA PHE A 108 1.80 5.55 5.38
C PHE A 108 0.94 5.89 6.62
N GLN A 109 1.07 5.13 7.69
CA GLN A 109 0.36 5.43 8.95
C GLN A 109 0.79 6.75 9.58
N ALA A 110 2.07 7.10 9.51
CA ALA A 110 2.55 8.40 9.98
C ALA A 110 2.06 9.57 9.12
N VAL A 111 1.94 9.38 7.80
CA VAL A 111 1.32 10.35 6.88
C VAL A 111 -0.15 10.53 7.21
N MET A 112 -0.93 9.46 7.40
CA MET A 112 -2.33 9.56 7.83
C MET A 112 -2.47 10.38 9.12
N ARG A 113 -1.60 10.15 10.10
CA ARG A 113 -1.58 10.93 11.33
C ARG A 113 -1.27 12.41 11.06
N LEU A 114 -0.30 12.72 10.20
CA LEU A 114 0.02 14.10 9.82
C LEU A 114 -1.15 14.79 9.12
N VAL A 115 -1.86 14.10 8.22
CA VAL A 115 -3.08 14.63 7.59
C VAL A 115 -4.10 15.02 8.65
N LEU A 116 -4.32 14.18 9.67
CA LEU A 116 -5.21 14.51 10.78
C LEU A 116 -4.69 15.70 11.62
N GLU A 117 -3.40 15.72 11.95
CA GLU A 117 -2.75 16.82 12.69
C GLU A 117 -2.85 18.18 11.96
N HIS A 118 -2.92 18.16 10.62
CA HIS A 118 -3.01 19.35 9.77
C HIS A 118 -4.43 19.60 9.21
N GLY A 119 -5.45 18.98 9.80
CA GLY A 119 -6.85 19.25 9.44
C GLY A 119 -7.23 18.86 8.01
N GLY A 120 -6.59 17.83 7.45
CA GLY A 120 -6.83 17.34 6.09
C GLY A 120 -5.88 17.88 5.02
N ASP A 121 -4.98 18.81 5.35
CA ASP A 121 -3.94 19.27 4.44
C ASP A 121 -2.89 18.17 4.21
N ASN A 122 -2.22 18.20 3.05
CA ASN A 122 -1.14 17.30 2.68
C ASN A 122 0.20 18.03 2.44
N ASN A 123 0.25 19.34 2.70
CA ASN A 123 1.48 20.14 2.59
C ASN A 123 2.37 20.03 3.84
N PHE A 124 2.92 18.84 4.08
CA PHE A 124 3.87 18.60 5.17
C PHE A 124 5.08 17.79 4.68
N ALA A 125 6.19 17.93 5.40
CA ALA A 125 7.37 17.10 5.15
C ALA A 125 7.12 15.64 5.57
N LEU A 126 7.57 14.69 4.76
CA LEU A 126 7.45 13.28 5.10
C LEU A 126 8.22 12.95 6.40
N PRO A 127 7.61 12.20 7.33
CA PRO A 127 8.19 11.98 8.65
C PRO A 127 9.35 10.97 8.61
N HIS A 128 10.50 11.38 9.16
CA HIS A 128 11.65 10.50 9.33
C HIS A 128 11.59 9.72 10.66
N LEU A 129 10.87 8.59 10.66
CA LEU A 129 10.67 7.75 11.85
C LEU A 129 11.91 6.96 12.34
N LYS A 130 13.10 7.19 11.77
CA LYS A 130 14.35 6.46 12.10
C LYS A 130 14.19 4.92 12.14
N LYS A 131 13.33 4.38 11.26
CA LYS A 131 12.88 2.97 11.26
C LYS A 131 14.04 1.96 11.29
N ALA A 132 15.10 2.20 10.51
CA ALA A 132 16.28 1.34 10.51
C ALA A 132 17.00 1.30 11.87
N ALA A 133 17.12 2.44 12.55
CA ALA A 133 17.72 2.50 13.87
C ALA A 133 16.87 1.76 14.91
N LEU A 134 15.55 1.96 14.88
CA LEU A 134 14.60 1.27 15.78
C LEU A 134 14.61 -0.25 15.56
N ARG A 135 14.66 -0.70 14.30
CA ARG A 135 14.73 -2.13 13.97
C ARG A 135 15.99 -2.78 14.52
N ARG A 136 17.15 -2.12 14.41
CA ARG A 136 18.44 -2.65 14.93
C ARG A 136 18.44 -2.91 16.43
N VAL A 137 17.66 -2.15 17.20
CA VAL A 137 17.55 -2.30 18.66
C VAL A 137 16.29 -3.07 19.08
N GLY A 138 15.56 -3.65 18.14
CA GLY A 138 14.33 -4.41 18.42
C GLY A 138 13.15 -3.57 18.93
N ALA A 139 13.17 -2.26 18.72
CA ALA A 139 12.17 -1.31 19.22
C ALA A 139 11.27 -0.72 18.11
N LEU A 140 11.27 -1.31 16.91
CA LEU A 140 10.41 -0.84 15.84
C LEU A 140 8.95 -1.19 16.17
N MET A 141 8.08 -0.18 16.09
CA MET A 141 6.65 -0.38 16.30
C MET A 141 6.02 -1.21 15.18
N ALA A 142 5.03 -2.03 15.51
CA ALA A 142 4.22 -2.71 14.51
C ALA A 142 3.28 -1.73 13.78
N ASN A 143 2.75 -0.74 14.51
CA ASN A 143 1.92 0.32 13.97
C ASN A 143 2.23 1.67 14.62
N VAL A 144 2.00 2.77 13.88
CA VAL A 144 2.11 4.14 14.39
C VAL A 144 0.87 4.45 15.22
N SER A 145 1.06 4.99 16.42
CA SER A 145 -0.04 5.44 17.28
C SER A 145 -0.64 6.74 16.77
N CYS A 146 -1.97 6.83 16.84
CA CYS A 146 -2.74 8.05 16.59
C CYS A 146 -3.38 8.53 17.91
N PRO A 147 -3.12 9.77 18.35
CA PRO A 147 -3.77 10.36 19.52
C PRO A 147 -5.29 10.38 19.38
N GLY A 148 -6.02 10.08 20.47
CA GLY A 148 -7.49 10.06 20.46
C GLY A 148 -8.14 11.43 20.22
N GLU A 149 -7.42 12.52 20.42
CA GLU A 149 -7.89 13.89 20.13
C GLU A 149 -8.01 14.16 18.63
N LEU A 150 -7.38 13.33 17.79
CA LEU A 150 -7.38 13.46 16.33
C LEU A 150 -8.45 12.61 15.64
N VAL A 151 -9.22 11.79 16.38
CA VAL A 151 -10.15 10.78 15.85
C VAL A 151 -11.58 11.01 16.35
#